data_AF-A0A2N6EKX3-F1
#
_entry.id   AF-A0A2N6EKX3-F1
#
_cell.length_a   1.000
_cell.length_b   1.000
_cell.length_c   1.000
_cell.angle_alpha   90.00
_cell.angle_beta   90.00
_cell.angle_gamma   90.00
#
_symmetry.space_group_name_H-M   'P 1'
#
loop_
_entity.id
_entity.type
_entity.pdbx_description
1 polymer ?
#
loop_
_entity_poly.entity_id
_entity_poly.type
_entity_poly.pdbx_seq_one_letter_code
_entity_poly.pdbx_strand_id
1 'polypeptide(L)'
;GEVGVTYVHDMPDKDELRLNGPGTPISGNETVTSEYLAATGTELHYGELEPASAFADDTSWGYRLVTKLDYNNAIGAITLSPRVAWQHDVDGTSPGPGGNFVEGRKAVTLGVGASYLNNWAADLSYTDFFGAGRYNLINDRDIVALNVKYYF
;
A
#
# COMPACT_ATOMS: atom_id res chain seq x y z
N GLY A 1 -6.40 -15.93 4.37
CA GLY A 1 -5.92 -14.59 4.75
C GLY A 1 -4.64 -14.74 5.51
N GLU A 2 -3.85 -13.67 5.59
CA GLU A 2 -2.56 -13.63 6.28
C GLU A 2 -2.43 -12.32 7.05
N VAL A 3 -1.62 -12.36 8.11
CA VAL A 3 -1.20 -11.19 8.90
C VAL A 3 0.32 -11.14 8.80
N GLY A 4 0.86 -9.93 8.62
CA GLY A 4 2.30 -9.71 8.58
C GLY A 4 2.70 -8.62 9.56
N VAL A 5 3.90 -8.75 10.13
CA VAL A 5 4.50 -7.81 11.06
C VAL A 5 5.95 -7.58 10.63
N THR A 6 6.41 -6.33 10.67
CA THR A 6 7.81 -5.95 10.58
C THR A 6 8.21 -5.32 11.90
N TYR A 7 9.30 -5.79 12.49
CA TYR A 7 9.91 -5.22 13.70
C TYR A 7 11.39 -4.94 13.44
N VAL A 8 11.84 -3.74 13.78
CA VAL A 8 13.23 -3.31 13.68
C VAL A 8 13.82 -3.21 15.08
N HIS A 9 14.70 -4.14 15.40
CA HIS A 9 15.37 -4.17 16.70
C HIS A 9 16.30 -2.96 16.86
N ASP A 10 16.30 -2.35 18.04
CA ASP A 10 17.09 -1.17 18.39
C ASP A 10 16.92 0.00 17.40
N MET A 11 15.70 0.19 16.90
CA MET A 11 15.37 1.38 16.11
C MET A 11 15.47 2.63 17.00
N PRO A 12 16.25 3.65 16.61
CA PRO A 12 16.30 4.90 17.37
C PRO A 12 14.94 5.57 17.48
N ASP A 13 14.73 6.29 18.58
CA ASP A 13 13.54 7.12 18.76
C ASP A 13 13.48 8.23 17.70
N LYS A 14 12.26 8.62 17.30
CA LYS A 14 12.03 9.67 16.31
C LYS A 14 12.59 11.05 16.72
N ASP A 15 12.84 11.26 18.02
CA ASP A 15 13.46 12.48 18.53
C ASP A 15 14.99 12.46 18.43
N GLU A 16 15.61 11.29 18.27
CA GLU A 16 17.04 11.12 18.01
C GLU A 16 17.33 11.03 16.51
N LEU A 17 16.69 10.07 15.83
CA LEU A 17 16.87 9.84 14.40
C LEU A 17 15.57 9.35 13.76
N ARG A 18 15.11 10.08 12.73
CA ARG A 18 13.96 9.69 11.92
C ARG A 18 14.42 8.90 10.71
N LEU A 19 14.02 7.64 10.61
CA LEU A 19 14.17 6.86 9.38
C LEU A 19 13.04 7.22 8.40
N ASN A 20 13.39 7.35 7.12
CA ASN A 20 12.45 7.77 6.09
C ASN A 20 11.35 6.73 5.86
N GLY A 21 10.13 7.23 5.67
CA GLY A 21 8.99 6.49 5.13
C GLY A 21 8.68 6.92 3.70
N PRO A 22 7.69 6.30 3.03
CA PRO A 22 7.20 6.79 1.76
C PRO A 22 6.63 8.21 1.88
N GLY A 23 7.00 9.10 0.97
CA GLY A 23 6.44 10.46 0.95
C GLY A 23 6.95 11.39 2.05
N THR A 24 8.12 11.12 2.66
CA THR A 24 8.82 12.03 3.58
C THR A 24 10.06 12.70 2.94
N PRO A 25 9.92 13.51 1.86
CA PRO A 25 11.07 14.11 1.16
C PRO A 25 11.63 15.37 1.85
N ILE A 26 10.91 15.93 2.82
CA ILE A 26 11.30 17.16 3.53
C ILE A 26 11.60 16.86 5.01
N SER A 27 12.15 17.85 5.71
CA SER A 27 12.57 17.67 7.11
C SER A 27 11.37 17.52 8.05
N GLY A 28 11.55 16.73 9.11
CA GLY A 28 10.65 16.69 10.28
C GLY A 28 11.20 17.41 11.51
N ASN A 29 12.27 18.20 11.36
CA ASN A 29 12.91 18.89 12.48
C ASN A 29 12.31 20.29 12.71
N GLU A 30 11.52 20.43 13.77
CA GLU A 30 10.89 21.69 14.19
C GLU A 30 11.89 22.80 14.52
N THR A 31 13.11 22.46 14.96
CA THR A 31 14.18 23.43 15.29
C THR A 31 14.69 24.16 14.05
N VAL A 32 14.53 23.55 12.86
CA VAL A 32 14.90 24.18 11.59
C VAL A 32 14.02 25.39 11.30
N THR A 33 12.86 25.58 11.95
CA THR A 33 11.76 26.39 11.41
C THR A 33 11.69 27.87 11.79
N SER A 34 12.44 28.35 12.79
CA SER A 34 12.27 29.76 13.22
C SER A 34 13.59 30.51 13.31
N GLU A 35 14.49 30.10 14.21
CA GLU A 35 15.73 30.83 14.45
C GLU A 35 16.77 30.56 13.34
N TYR A 36 16.87 29.31 12.88
CA TYR A 36 17.75 28.93 11.78
C TYR A 36 17.30 29.52 10.43
N LEU A 37 16.00 29.44 10.09
CA LEU A 37 15.46 30.08 8.87
C LEU A 37 15.70 31.58 8.87
N ALA A 38 15.39 32.26 9.98
CA ALA A 38 15.58 33.71 10.11
C ALA A 38 17.05 34.11 10.02
N ALA A 39 17.96 33.32 10.61
CA ALA A 39 19.40 33.59 10.60
C ALA A 39 20.07 33.30 9.25
N THR A 40 19.52 32.38 8.45
CA THR A 40 20.14 31.93 7.19
C THR A 40 19.40 32.42 5.93
N GLY A 41 18.21 32.99 6.08
CA GLY A 41 17.33 33.34 4.95
C GLY A 41 16.79 32.11 4.22
N THR A 42 16.88 30.93 4.82
CA THR A 42 16.38 29.67 4.24
C THR A 42 14.88 29.59 4.47
N GLU A 43 14.11 29.12 3.50
CA GLU A 43 12.68 28.81 3.65
C GLU A 43 12.47 27.30 3.74
N LEU A 44 11.40 26.85 4.42
CA LEU A 44 11.02 25.44 4.38
C LEU A 44 10.59 25.04 2.97
N HIS A 45 10.88 23.81 2.56
CA HIS A 45 10.28 23.27 1.35
C HIS A 45 8.75 23.28 1.49
N TYR A 46 8.09 24.00 0.57
CA TYR A 46 6.64 24.22 0.56
C TYR A 46 6.06 24.89 1.82
N GLY A 47 6.90 25.50 2.67
CA GLY A 47 6.45 26.08 3.94
C GLY A 47 6.05 25.06 5.00
N GLU A 48 6.39 23.77 4.81
CA GLU A 48 5.89 22.67 5.63
C GLU A 48 7.04 21.84 6.26
N LEU A 49 6.71 21.10 7.31
CA LEU A 49 7.52 20.01 7.86
C LEU A 49 6.74 18.71 7.79
N GLU A 50 7.47 17.61 7.70
CA GLU A 50 6.90 16.29 7.89
C GLU A 50 6.53 16.07 9.37
N PRO A 51 5.28 15.66 9.68
CA PRO A 51 4.93 15.28 11.04
C PRO A 51 5.68 14.01 11.45
N ALA A 52 6.01 13.86 12.74
CA ALA A 52 6.72 12.68 13.24
C ALA A 52 6.01 11.34 12.90
N SER A 53 4.69 11.34 12.78
CA SER A 53 3.88 10.18 12.39
C SER A 53 4.08 9.74 10.93
N ALA A 54 4.67 10.57 10.06
CA ALA A 54 4.94 10.21 8.67
C ALA A 54 6.22 9.37 8.51
N PHE A 55 7.11 9.43 9.50
CA PHE A 55 8.37 8.69 9.50
C PHE A 55 8.17 7.27 9.99
N ALA A 56 9.13 6.41 9.67
CA ALA A 56 9.03 4.99 9.95
C ALA A 56 8.95 4.69 11.45
N ASP A 57 8.28 3.59 11.77
CA ASP A 57 8.06 3.05 13.10
C ASP A 57 8.87 1.77 13.31
N ASP A 58 9.21 1.50 14.57
CA ASP A 58 9.93 0.29 14.98
C ASP A 58 9.12 -0.97 14.70
N THR A 59 7.80 -0.88 14.85
CA THR A 59 6.83 -1.92 14.57
C THR A 59 5.83 -1.44 13.55
N SER A 60 5.57 -2.26 12.53
CA SER A 60 4.50 -2.02 11.56
C SER A 60 3.82 -3.32 11.17
N TRP A 61 2.52 -3.29 10.94
CA TRP A 61 1.77 -4.50 10.61
C TRP A 61 0.54 -4.26 9.74
N GLY A 62 0.06 -5.35 9.16
CA GLY A 62 -1.13 -5.34 8.33
C GLY A 62 -1.64 -6.74 8.05
N TYR A 63 -2.75 -6.82 7.31
CA TYR A 63 -3.34 -8.08 6.91
C TYR A 63 -3.84 -8.05 5.47
N ARG A 64 -3.91 -9.24 4.88
CA ARG A 64 -4.47 -9.47 3.55
C ARG A 64 -5.51 -10.59 3.60
N LEU A 65 -6.62 -10.39 2.91
CA LEU A 65 -7.71 -11.35 2.80
C LEU A 65 -8.05 -11.55 1.34
N VAL A 66 -8.27 -12.81 0.94
CA VAL A 66 -8.76 -13.15 -0.40
C VAL A 66 -9.92 -14.11 -0.23
N THR A 67 -11.01 -13.81 -0.93
CA THR A 67 -12.20 -14.66 -1.02
C THR A 67 -12.48 -14.93 -2.48
N LYS A 68 -12.72 -16.19 -2.82
CA LYS A 68 -13.05 -16.63 -4.18
C LYS A 68 -14.20 -17.62 -4.09
N LEU A 69 -15.17 -17.46 -4.98
CA LEU A 69 -16.27 -18.40 -5.15
C LEU A 69 -16.15 -19.03 -6.53
N ASP A 70 -16.48 -20.31 -6.64
CA ASP A 70 -16.46 -21.04 -7.91
C ASP A 70 -17.86 -21.55 -8.23
N TYR A 71 -18.45 -21.02 -9.30
CA TYR A 71 -19.75 -21.40 -9.83
C TYR A 71 -19.54 -22.28 -11.05
N ASN A 72 -19.53 -23.59 -10.83
CA ASN A 72 -19.36 -24.57 -11.89
C ASN A 72 -20.57 -24.59 -12.83
N ASN A 73 -20.32 -24.64 -14.13
CA ASN A 73 -21.37 -24.67 -15.16
C ASN A 73 -22.39 -23.51 -15.02
N ALA A 74 -21.92 -22.34 -14.59
CA ALA A 74 -22.77 -21.16 -14.38
C ALA A 74 -23.45 -20.72 -15.69
N ILE A 75 -22.74 -20.88 -16.82
CA ILE A 75 -23.26 -20.60 -18.17
C ILE A 75 -22.83 -21.74 -19.09
N GLY A 76 -23.69 -22.75 -19.26
CA GLY A 76 -23.34 -23.95 -20.01
C GLY A 76 -22.10 -24.63 -19.40
N ALA A 77 -21.06 -24.86 -20.19
CA ALA A 77 -19.80 -25.46 -19.72
C ALA A 77 -18.78 -24.41 -19.20
N ILE A 78 -19.20 -23.17 -18.97
CA ILE A 78 -18.35 -22.12 -18.39
C ILE A 78 -18.48 -22.14 -16.87
N THR A 79 -17.33 -22.26 -16.20
CA THR A 79 -17.20 -21.98 -14.76
C THR A 79 -16.87 -20.51 -14.56
N LEU A 80 -17.60 -19.83 -13.66
CA LEU A 80 -17.32 -18.45 -13.27
C LEU A 80 -16.72 -18.40 -11.86
N SER A 81 -15.72 -17.56 -11.70
CA SER A 81 -14.89 -17.47 -10.50
C SER A 81 -14.76 -16.02 -10.00
N PRO A 82 -15.82 -15.40 -9.44
CA PRO A 82 -15.69 -14.09 -8.83
C PRO A 82 -14.80 -14.13 -7.59
N ARG A 83 -14.00 -13.08 -7.39
CA ARG A 83 -13.10 -12.93 -6.25
C ARG A 83 -13.01 -11.50 -5.76
N VAL A 84 -12.69 -11.38 -4.47
CA VAL A 84 -12.33 -10.12 -3.82
C VAL A 84 -11.00 -10.35 -3.08
N ALA A 85 -10.03 -9.47 -3.31
CA ALA A 85 -8.83 -9.37 -2.49
C ALA A 85 -8.84 -8.03 -1.74
N TRP A 86 -8.52 -8.06 -0.47
CA TRP A 86 -8.46 -6.90 0.42
C TRP A 86 -7.09 -6.85 1.10
N GLN A 87 -6.49 -5.66 1.14
CA GLN A 87 -5.29 -5.37 1.90
C GLN A 87 -5.53 -4.17 2.81
N HIS A 88 -5.02 -4.25 4.03
CA HIS A 88 -4.97 -3.11 4.95
C HIS A 88 -3.68 -3.17 5.77
N ASP A 89 -2.87 -2.12 5.61
CA ASP A 89 -1.71 -1.84 6.43
C ASP A 89 -2.23 -1.02 7.63
N VAL A 90 -2.26 -1.63 8.82
CA VAL A 90 -3.11 -1.16 9.92
C VAL A 90 -2.44 -0.08 10.74
N ASP A 91 -1.20 -0.31 11.14
CA ASP A 91 -0.48 0.52 12.10
C ASP A 91 1.02 0.45 11.80
N GLY A 92 1.68 1.60 11.88
CA GLY A 92 3.10 1.78 11.65
C GLY A 92 3.51 1.78 10.17
N THR A 93 4.54 2.57 9.87
CA THR A 93 5.18 2.62 8.55
C THR A 93 6.54 1.95 8.59
N SER A 94 6.78 0.98 7.70
CA SER A 94 8.07 0.29 7.65
C SER A 94 9.19 1.21 7.12
N PRO A 95 10.43 1.11 7.64
CA PRO A 95 11.56 1.90 7.12
C PRO A 95 11.82 1.65 5.63
N GLY A 96 12.12 2.73 4.91
CA GLY A 96 12.51 2.67 3.50
C GLY A 96 13.99 2.35 3.26
N PRO A 97 14.36 2.07 2.00
CA PRO A 97 13.48 1.92 0.84
C PRO A 97 12.83 0.53 0.78
N GLY A 98 11.59 0.46 0.25
CA GLY A 98 10.91 -0.82 -0.02
C GLY A 98 10.20 -1.46 1.17
N GLY A 99 9.85 -0.68 2.20
CA GLY A 99 9.11 -1.15 3.36
C GLY A 99 7.77 -1.83 3.02
N ASN A 100 7.38 -2.80 3.85
CA ASN A 100 6.19 -3.63 3.61
C ASN A 100 4.88 -2.89 3.86
N PHE A 101 4.85 -2.01 4.87
CA PHE A 101 3.64 -1.38 5.39
C PHE A 101 3.74 0.15 5.32
N VAL A 102 2.61 0.78 4.99
CA VAL A 102 2.39 2.23 5.12
C VAL A 102 1.10 2.41 5.92
N GLU A 103 1.19 3.05 7.08
CA GLU A 103 0.07 3.14 8.01
C GLU A 103 -1.21 3.66 7.34
N GLY A 104 -2.30 2.88 7.43
CA GLY A 104 -3.61 3.21 6.89
C GLY A 104 -3.77 2.96 5.39
N ARG A 105 -2.75 2.44 4.69
CA ARG A 105 -2.84 2.11 3.25
C ARG A 105 -3.76 0.91 3.05
N LYS A 106 -4.64 1.02 2.05
CA LYS A 106 -5.62 0.00 1.69
C LYS A 106 -5.59 -0.27 0.20
N ALA A 107 -5.96 -1.48 -0.17
CA ALA A 107 -6.23 -1.83 -1.56
C ALA A 107 -7.36 -2.85 -1.64
N VAL A 108 -8.17 -2.74 -2.69
CA VAL A 108 -9.20 -3.73 -3.01
C VAL A 108 -9.08 -4.14 -4.47
N THR A 109 -9.09 -5.46 -4.72
CA THR A 109 -9.19 -6.02 -6.07
C THR A 109 -10.49 -6.78 -6.21
N LEU A 110 -11.31 -6.39 -7.17
CA LEU A 110 -12.47 -7.14 -7.61
C LEU A 110 -12.12 -7.86 -8.91
N GLY A 111 -12.43 -9.14 -9.02
CA GLY A 111 -12.14 -9.89 -10.23
C GLY A 111 -13.18 -10.95 -10.55
N VAL A 112 -13.29 -11.29 -11.82
CA VAL A 112 -14.09 -12.40 -12.30
C VAL A 112 -13.28 -13.20 -13.32
N GLY A 113 -13.03 -14.45 -12.97
CA GLY A 113 -12.48 -15.44 -13.89
C GLY A 113 -13.58 -16.21 -14.60
N ALA A 114 -13.32 -16.64 -15.82
CA ALA A 114 -14.14 -17.58 -16.58
C ALA A 114 -13.24 -18.67 -17.15
N SER A 115 -13.66 -19.94 -17.05
CA SER A 115 -12.97 -21.04 -17.72
C SER A 115 -13.96 -21.91 -18.49
N TYR A 116 -13.64 -22.23 -19.74
CA TYR A 116 -14.42 -23.10 -20.60
C TYR A 116 -13.65 -24.39 -20.89
N LEU A 117 -14.18 -25.51 -20.38
CA LEU A 117 -13.66 -26.86 -20.58
C LEU A 117 -12.15 -27.02 -20.28
N ASN A 118 -11.57 -26.17 -19.44
CA ASN A 118 -10.13 -26.08 -19.17
C ASN A 118 -9.25 -25.80 -20.41
N ASN A 119 -9.84 -25.51 -21.58
CA ASN A 119 -9.12 -25.19 -22.81
C ASN A 119 -8.97 -23.67 -22.99
N TRP A 120 -9.94 -22.91 -22.49
CA TRP A 120 -9.90 -21.45 -22.46
C TRP A 120 -10.08 -20.94 -21.05
N ALA A 121 -9.29 -19.95 -20.65
CA ALA A 121 -9.51 -19.19 -19.44
C ALA A 121 -9.38 -17.70 -19.74
N ALA A 122 -10.28 -16.89 -19.16
CA ALA A 122 -10.23 -15.45 -19.20
C ALA A 122 -10.37 -14.90 -17.78
N ASP A 123 -9.76 -13.76 -17.51
CA ASP A 123 -9.81 -13.11 -16.22
C ASP A 123 -9.85 -11.60 -16.39
N LEU A 124 -10.85 -10.96 -15.79
CA LEU A 124 -10.95 -9.51 -15.71
C LEU A 124 -10.89 -9.09 -14.25
N SER A 125 -10.05 -8.11 -13.94
CA SER A 125 -9.97 -7.54 -12.60
C SER A 125 -9.78 -6.04 -12.60
N TYR A 126 -10.27 -5.40 -11.55
CA TYR A 126 -10.09 -4.00 -11.23
C TYR A 126 -9.49 -3.89 -9.82
N THR A 127 -8.44 -3.08 -9.67
CA THR A 127 -7.81 -2.79 -8.38
C THR A 127 -7.81 -1.30 -8.12
N ASP A 128 -8.23 -0.93 -6.91
CA ASP A 128 -8.22 0.43 -6.38
C ASP A 128 -7.28 0.46 -5.15
N PHE A 129 -6.45 1.50 -5.06
CA PHE A 129 -5.53 1.76 -3.97
C PHE A 129 -5.91 3.07 -3.28
N PHE A 130 -6.09 3.05 -1.97
CA PHE A 130 -6.58 4.22 -1.22
C PHE A 130 -6.09 4.25 0.23
N GLY A 131 -6.48 5.27 0.99
CA GLY A 131 -6.01 5.46 2.38
C GLY A 131 -4.58 5.99 2.47
N ALA A 132 -4.10 6.23 3.69
CA ALA A 132 -2.76 6.77 4.01
C ALA A 132 -2.39 8.13 3.39
N GLY A 133 -3.36 8.85 2.81
CA GLY A 133 -3.17 10.20 2.28
C GLY A 133 -1.99 10.30 1.31
N ARG A 134 -1.20 11.37 1.39
CA ARG A 134 -0.04 11.60 0.53
C ARG A 134 1.13 10.63 0.74
N TYR A 135 1.11 9.82 1.80
CA TYR A 135 2.16 8.84 2.10
C TYR A 135 1.92 7.52 1.37
N ASN A 136 0.70 7.26 0.89
CA ASN A 136 0.45 6.23 -0.11
C ASN A 136 0.61 6.83 -1.51
N LEU A 137 1.83 6.68 -2.05
CA LEU A 137 2.24 7.24 -3.35
C LEU A 137 1.52 6.64 -4.58
N ILE A 138 0.62 5.69 -4.35
CA ILE A 138 -0.21 5.06 -5.37
C ILE A 138 -1.71 5.21 -5.07
N ASN A 139 -2.10 6.05 -4.10
CA ASN A 139 -3.49 6.20 -3.65
C ASN A 139 -4.45 6.81 -4.69
N ASP A 140 -3.93 7.25 -5.83
CA ASP A 140 -4.64 7.83 -6.95
C ASP A 140 -4.68 6.88 -8.15
N ARG A 141 -4.16 5.65 -8.00
CA ARG A 141 -4.00 4.69 -9.09
C ARG A 141 -5.11 3.65 -9.08
N ASP A 142 -5.69 3.48 -10.26
CA ASP A 142 -6.58 2.39 -10.59
C ASP A 142 -5.94 1.47 -11.63
N ILE A 143 -6.16 0.16 -11.51
CA ILE A 143 -5.63 -0.84 -12.46
C ILE A 143 -6.76 -1.73 -12.95
N VAL A 144 -7.00 -1.73 -14.26
CA VAL A 144 -7.80 -2.76 -14.95
C VAL A 144 -6.85 -3.74 -15.62
N ALA A 145 -7.05 -5.03 -15.38
CA ALA A 145 -6.26 -6.09 -15.99
C ALA A 145 -7.17 -7.12 -16.66
N LEU A 146 -6.82 -7.51 -17.89
CA LEU A 146 -7.44 -8.58 -18.64
C LEU A 146 -6.38 -9.63 -18.99
N ASN A 147 -6.66 -10.89 -18.68
CA ASN A 147 -5.82 -12.02 -19.06
C ASN A 147 -6.64 -13.05 -19.83
N VAL A 148 -6.07 -13.61 -20.90
CA VAL A 148 -6.67 -14.69 -21.69
C VAL A 148 -5.62 -15.77 -21.89
N LYS A 149 -6.01 -17.03 -21.66
CA LYS A 149 -5.18 -18.22 -21.79
C LYS A 149 -5.90 -19.23 -22.67
N TYR A 150 -5.14 -19.89 -23.53
CA TYR A 150 -5.58 -21.01 -24.34
C TYR A 150 -4.61 -22.17 -24.16
N TYR A 151 -5.14 -23.37 -23.93
CA TYR A 151 -4.38 -24.60 -23.74
C TYR A 151 -4.60 -25.52 -24.95
N PHE A 152 -3.51 -26.08 -25.48
CA PHE A 152 -3.48 -27.00 -26.62
C PHE A 152 -2.94 -28.37 -26.23
#